data_AF-A0A8T2AWP3-F1
#
_entry.id   AF-A0A8T2AWP3-F1
#
_cell.length_a   1.000
_cell.length_b   1.000
_cell.length_c   1.000
_cell.angle_alpha   90.00
_cell.angle_beta   90.00
_cell.angle_gamma   90.00
#
_symmetry.space_group_name_H-M   'P 1'
#
loop_
_entity.id
_entity.type
_entity.pdbx_description
1 polymer ?
#
loop_
_entity_poly.entity_id
_entity_poly.type
_entity_poly.pdbx_seq_one_letter_code
_entity_poly.pdbx_strand_id
1 'polypeptide(L)'
;MVLHGYFLYIATPRGYIRFLDLSKQQGFEEVTGIYPLKSFNPSYYKTNCSIVVTTAGEVLMFQNNLDKKNIESDKSFRLYKHGPNEINYYDPPLVEVDSLGDEEALLLDLGITMPGIEPNSIYFTRQDRVLHRQDINLHICVFNLETKTLKRVPRLSNMKLMDARWFLPGI
;
A
#
# COMPACT_ATOMS: atom_id res chain seq x y z
N MET A 1 7.93 3.01 -4.11
CA MET A 1 7.49 4.31 -4.66
C MET A 1 6.05 4.13 -5.11
N VAL A 2 5.20 5.12 -4.90
CA VAL A 2 3.76 5.04 -5.20
C VAL A 2 3.35 6.30 -5.95
N LEU A 3 2.62 6.15 -7.06
CA LEU A 3 2.06 7.26 -7.83
C LEU A 3 0.55 7.35 -7.53
N HIS A 4 0.08 8.52 -7.11
CA HIS A 4 -1.32 8.80 -6.84
C HIS A 4 -1.71 10.14 -7.50
N GLY A 5 -2.50 10.09 -8.56
CA GLY A 5 -2.75 11.24 -9.43
C GLY A 5 -1.43 11.77 -10.03
N TYR A 6 -1.13 13.05 -9.77
CA TYR A 6 0.12 13.68 -10.17
C TYR A 6 1.22 13.60 -9.09
N PHE A 7 0.97 12.93 -7.98
CA PHE A 7 1.89 12.92 -6.87
C PHE A 7 2.67 11.62 -6.75
N LEU A 8 3.98 11.74 -6.53
CA LEU A 8 4.91 10.63 -6.39
C LEU A 8 5.46 10.55 -4.97
N TYR A 9 5.17 9.45 -4.28
CA TYR A 9 5.61 9.16 -2.93
C TYR A 9 6.80 8.19 -2.97
N ILE A 10 7.94 8.60 -2.42
CA ILE A 10 9.20 7.85 -2.48
C ILE A 10 9.65 7.50 -1.06
N ALA A 11 9.59 6.21 -0.72
CA ALA A 11 10.28 5.66 0.44
C ALA A 11 11.80 5.76 0.23
N THR A 12 12.51 6.43 1.13
CA THR A 12 13.97 6.51 1.08
C THR A 12 14.61 5.48 2.01
N PRO A 13 15.83 5.00 1.72
CA PRO A 13 16.55 4.07 2.58
C PRO A 13 16.78 4.58 4.01
N ARG A 14 16.73 5.90 4.22
CA ARG A 14 16.92 6.54 5.52
C ARG A 14 15.65 6.66 6.35
N GLY A 15 14.54 6.08 5.89
CA GLY A 15 13.28 6.14 6.62
C GLY A 15 12.61 7.49 6.52
N TYR A 16 12.59 8.06 5.32
CA TYR A 16 11.78 9.24 5.00
C TYR A 16 10.93 8.98 3.77
N ILE A 17 9.74 9.56 3.72
CA ILE A 17 8.87 9.62 2.55
C ILE A 17 9.08 10.98 1.92
N ARG A 18 9.55 11.00 0.68
CA ARG A 18 9.57 12.21 -0.15
C ARG A 18 8.29 12.27 -0.97
N PHE A 19 7.78 13.47 -1.16
CA PHE A 19 6.53 13.75 -1.85
C PHE A 19 6.83 14.73 -2.98
N LEU A 20 6.67 14.28 -4.23
CA LEU A 20 6.90 15.09 -5.43
C LEU A 20 5.58 15.36 -6.14
N ASP A 21 5.36 16.60 -6.53
CA ASP A 21 4.27 17.02 -7.43
C ASP A 21 4.77 17.04 -8.88
N LEU A 22 4.15 16.21 -9.72
CA LEU A 22 4.43 16.05 -11.15
C LEU A 22 3.36 16.73 -12.03
N SER A 23 2.47 17.54 -11.46
CA SER A 23 1.39 18.22 -12.21
C SER A 23 1.91 19.28 -13.18
N LYS A 24 3.15 19.74 -12.98
CA LYS A 24 3.78 20.75 -13.82
C LYS A 24 4.22 20.17 -15.16
N GLN A 25 4.01 20.97 -16.21
CA GLN A 25 4.34 20.59 -17.59
C GLN A 25 5.85 20.44 -17.84
N GLN A 26 6.69 21.08 -17.01
CA GLN A 26 8.14 20.92 -17.00
C GLN A 26 8.66 20.86 -15.55
N GLY A 27 9.41 19.81 -15.23
CA GLY A 27 10.01 19.61 -13.90
C GLY A 27 9.05 19.01 -12.88
N PHE A 28 9.49 18.97 -11.63
CA PHE A 28 8.71 18.51 -10.47
C PHE A 28 8.97 19.45 -9.29
N GLU A 29 8.02 19.54 -8.38
CA GLU A 29 8.18 20.26 -7.11
C GLU A 29 8.24 19.27 -5.95
N GLU A 30 9.24 19.40 -5.08
CA GLU A 30 9.27 18.62 -3.85
C GLU A 30 8.43 19.31 -2.78
N VAL A 31 7.25 18.75 -2.53
CA VAL A 31 6.26 19.34 -1.63
C VAL A 31 6.64 19.13 -0.16
N THR A 32 7.41 18.08 0.15
CA THR A 32 7.87 17.79 1.53
C THR A 32 8.84 18.83 2.12
N GLY A 33 9.27 19.85 1.37
CA GLY A 33 10.16 20.90 1.87
C GLY A 33 11.43 20.36 2.53
N ILE A 34 11.93 21.03 3.58
CA ILE A 34 13.15 20.65 4.32
C ILE A 34 12.91 19.49 5.30
N TYR A 35 11.64 19.20 5.64
CA TYR A 35 11.25 18.19 6.63
C TYR A 35 10.48 17.06 5.96
N PRO A 36 11.17 16.08 5.37
CA PRO A 36 10.50 14.96 4.76
C PRO A 36 9.70 14.20 5.84
N LEU A 37 8.49 13.75 5.51
CA LEU A 37 7.71 12.91 6.42
C LEU A 37 8.60 11.74 6.84
N LYS A 38 8.91 11.63 8.13
CA LYS A 38 9.72 10.52 8.59
C LYS A 38 8.91 9.24 8.36
N SER A 39 9.39 8.42 7.45
CA SER A 39 8.86 7.08 7.25
C SER A 39 9.08 6.33 8.55
N PHE A 40 8.07 5.57 8.90
CA PHE A 40 8.12 4.41 9.78
C PHE A 40 9.54 3.84 9.90
N ASN A 41 10.10 3.86 11.10
CA ASN A 41 11.52 3.63 11.36
C ASN A 41 12.05 2.31 10.72
N PRO A 42 12.77 2.35 9.60
CA PRO A 42 13.12 1.13 8.85
C PRO A 42 14.11 0.22 9.59
N SER A 43 14.80 0.73 10.62
CA SER A 43 15.76 -0.09 11.38
C SER A 43 15.06 -1.11 12.27
N TYR A 44 13.80 -0.87 12.66
CA TYR A 44 12.98 -1.82 13.40
C TYR A 44 12.15 -2.72 12.49
N TYR A 45 11.76 -2.21 11.33
CA TYR A 45 10.86 -2.88 10.41
C TYR A 45 11.64 -3.37 9.17
N LYS A 46 11.96 -4.67 9.17
CA LYS A 46 12.62 -5.43 8.08
C LYS A 46 12.00 -5.20 6.69
N THR A 47 12.67 -5.73 5.66
CA THR A 47 12.38 -5.81 4.20
C THR A 47 10.95 -6.06 3.73
N ASN A 48 9.98 -6.18 4.63
CA ASN A 48 8.61 -6.56 4.34
C ASN A 48 7.63 -5.39 4.48
N CYS A 49 8.13 -4.15 4.45
CA CYS A 49 7.28 -2.97 4.61
C CYS A 49 7.21 -2.17 3.32
N SER A 50 6.04 -1.66 3.00
CA SER A 50 5.78 -0.80 1.85
C SER A 50 4.95 0.41 2.25
N ILE A 51 4.98 1.45 1.43
CA ILE A 51 4.10 2.60 1.57
C ILE A 51 2.83 2.31 0.78
N VAL A 52 1.69 2.71 1.33
CA VAL A 52 0.40 2.70 0.70
C VAL A 52 -0.19 4.11 0.71
N VAL A 53 -0.90 4.51 -0.33
CA VAL A 53 -1.59 5.79 -0.41
C VAL A 53 -3.08 5.55 -0.65
N THR A 54 -3.94 6.11 0.20
CA THR A 54 -5.39 5.98 0.04
C THR A 54 -5.90 6.85 -1.10
N THR A 55 -7.15 6.67 -1.54
CA THR A 55 -7.73 7.57 -2.56
C THR A 55 -7.90 9.00 -2.07
N ALA A 56 -8.01 9.18 -0.75
CA ALA A 56 -7.98 10.49 -0.10
C ALA A 56 -6.55 11.10 -0.02
N GLY A 57 -5.52 10.38 -0.47
CA GLY A 57 -4.12 10.81 -0.39
C GLY A 57 -3.46 10.60 0.98
N GLU A 58 -4.11 9.88 1.90
CA GLU A 58 -3.53 9.53 3.20
C GLU A 58 -2.44 8.48 3.02
N VAL A 59 -1.29 8.67 3.69
CA VAL A 59 -0.15 7.78 3.57
C VAL A 59 -0.14 6.78 4.72
N LEU A 60 -0.19 5.50 4.39
CA LEU A 60 -0.14 4.38 5.31
C LEU A 60 1.16 3.59 5.15
N MET A 61 1.62 2.96 6.22
CA MET A 61 2.58 1.86 6.15
C MET A 61 1.82 0.56 5.99
N PHE A 62 2.29 -0.27 5.10
CA PHE A 62 1.92 -1.67 5.07
C PHE A 62 3.07 -2.53 5.57
N GLN A 63 2.76 -3.47 6.44
CA GLN A 63 3.69 -4.48 6.92
C GLN A 63 3.20 -5.87 6.52
N ASN A 64 4.07 -6.60 5.84
CA ASN A 64 3.88 -7.99 5.45
C ASN A 64 4.61 -8.92 6.44
N ASN A 65 3.84 -9.60 7.29
CA ASN A 65 4.36 -10.61 8.20
C ASN A 65 3.95 -12.02 7.76
N LEU A 66 3.79 -12.27 6.46
CA LEU A 66 3.51 -13.60 5.93
C LEU A 66 4.57 -14.60 6.43
N ASP A 67 4.17 -15.45 7.35
CA ASP A 67 4.88 -16.69 7.64
C ASP A 67 4.48 -17.71 6.59
N LYS A 68 5.48 -18.37 5.96
CA LYS A 68 5.26 -19.45 4.99
C LYS A 68 4.37 -20.57 5.56
N LYS A 69 4.28 -20.70 6.88
CA LYS A 69 3.48 -21.73 7.56
C LYS A 69 2.05 -21.31 7.86
N ASN A 70 1.73 -20.02 7.95
CA ASN A 70 0.40 -19.59 8.39
C ASN A 70 -0.02 -18.24 7.77
N ILE A 71 -0.51 -18.30 6.54
CA ILE A 71 -0.91 -17.11 5.76
C ILE A 71 -2.18 -16.46 6.33
N GLU A 72 -3.06 -17.22 6.96
CA GLU A 72 -4.35 -16.76 7.51
C GLU A 72 -4.23 -16.33 8.98
N SER A 73 -3.04 -15.98 9.43
CA SER A 73 -2.86 -15.44 10.79
C SER A 73 -3.37 -13.99 10.88
N ASP A 74 -3.90 -13.62 12.05
CA ASP A 74 -4.27 -12.23 12.38
C ASP A 74 -3.11 -11.25 12.28
N LYS A 75 -1.87 -11.75 12.17
CA LYS A 75 -0.66 -10.94 12.08
C LYS A 75 -0.12 -10.80 10.66
N SER A 76 -0.65 -11.53 9.69
CA SER A 76 -0.08 -11.67 8.34
C SER A 76 0.08 -10.34 7.62
N PHE A 77 -0.90 -9.45 7.75
CA PHE A 77 -0.87 -8.12 7.15
C PHE A 77 -1.32 -7.08 8.16
N ARG A 78 -0.61 -5.96 8.19
CA ARG A 78 -0.92 -4.84 9.09
C ARG A 78 -0.75 -3.52 8.37
N LEU A 79 -1.64 -2.59 8.68
CA LEU A 79 -1.59 -1.22 8.20
C LEU A 79 -1.36 -0.29 9.37
N TYR A 80 -0.57 0.76 9.16
CA TYR A 80 -0.29 1.77 10.17
C TYR A 80 -0.43 3.16 9.59
N LYS A 81 -0.94 4.08 10.41
CA LYS A 81 -0.88 5.52 10.13
C LYS A 81 -0.11 6.25 11.22
N HIS A 82 0.30 7.47 10.93
CA HIS A 82 0.82 8.35 11.96
C HIS A 82 -0.27 8.67 12.98
N GLY A 83 0.08 8.59 14.27
CA GLY A 83 -0.81 9.01 15.34
C GLY A 83 -1.12 10.51 15.28
N PRO A 84 -2.22 10.95 15.94
CA PRO A 84 -2.47 12.36 16.15
C PRO A 84 -1.35 12.92 17.04
N ASN A 85 -0.67 13.98 16.59
CA ASN A 85 0.60 14.51 17.12
C ASN A 85 1.80 13.63 16.68
N GLU A 86 2.90 14.09 16.07
CA GLU A 86 3.66 15.31 16.22
C GLU A 86 4.62 15.46 15.03
N ILE A 87 4.81 16.69 14.56
CA ILE A 87 5.91 17.08 13.64
C ILE A 87 7.30 17.02 14.36
N ASN A 88 7.34 16.66 15.65
CA ASN A 88 8.47 16.93 16.55
C ASN A 88 9.02 15.71 17.33
N TYR A 89 8.53 14.50 17.11
CA TYR A 89 9.09 13.31 17.77
C TYR A 89 10.12 12.59 16.89
N TYR A 90 11.22 12.15 17.51
CA TYR A 90 12.22 11.31 16.84
C TYR A 90 11.66 9.95 16.40
N ASP A 91 10.55 9.49 16.98
CA ASP A 91 9.83 8.27 16.59
C ASP A 91 8.32 8.48 16.84
N PRO A 92 7.56 9.02 15.85
CA PRO A 92 6.15 9.31 16.05
C PRO A 92 5.37 8.02 16.28
N PRO A 93 4.42 7.99 17.25
CA PRO A 93 3.65 6.80 17.53
C PRO A 93 2.84 6.37 16.30
N LEU A 94 2.91 5.07 15.98
CA LEU A 94 2.13 4.48 14.90
C LEU A 94 0.85 3.90 15.46
N VAL A 95 -0.25 4.18 14.79
CA VAL A 95 -1.57 3.63 15.11
C VAL A 95 -1.90 2.57 14.08
N GLU A 96 -2.14 1.35 14.54
CA GLU A 96 -2.60 0.25 13.68
C GLU A 96 -3.98 0.61 13.11
N VAL A 97 -4.17 0.34 11.83
CA VAL A 97 -5.41 0.57 11.09
C VAL A 97 -6.03 -0.78 10.83
N ASP A 98 -7.15 -1.05 11.51
CA ASP A 98 -7.83 -2.36 11.44
C ASP A 98 -8.74 -2.50 10.21
N SER A 99 -9.08 -1.39 9.54
CA SER A 99 -9.97 -1.37 8.38
C SER A 99 -9.61 -0.25 7.39
N LEU A 100 -9.75 -0.52 6.09
CA LEU A 100 -9.72 0.48 5.01
C LEU A 100 -11.08 1.17 4.80
N GLY A 101 -12.10 0.76 5.56
CA GLY A 101 -13.48 1.20 5.38
C GLY A 101 -14.27 0.36 4.38
N ASP A 102 -15.54 0.70 4.22
CA ASP A 102 -16.52 -0.07 3.44
C ASP A 102 -16.48 0.24 1.93
N GLU A 103 -15.62 1.16 1.53
CA GLU A 103 -15.57 1.64 0.14
C GLU A 103 -14.24 1.34 -0.55
N GLU A 104 -13.16 1.04 0.19
CA GLU A 104 -11.82 0.93 -0.37
C GLU A 104 -11.20 -0.46 -0.19
N ALA A 105 -10.36 -0.84 -1.15
CA ALA A 105 -9.50 -2.01 -1.10
C ALA A 105 -8.08 -1.64 -1.52
N LEU A 106 -7.08 -2.33 -0.96
CA LEU A 106 -5.67 -2.09 -1.25
C LEU A 106 -5.18 -2.95 -2.41
N LEU A 107 -4.67 -2.35 -3.47
CA LEU A 107 -3.80 -3.01 -4.45
C LEU A 107 -2.35 -2.94 -3.98
N LEU A 108 -1.88 -3.96 -3.26
CA LEU A 108 -0.58 -3.95 -2.60
C LEU A 108 0.57 -3.74 -3.58
N ASP A 109 0.53 -4.40 -4.74
CA ASP A 109 1.60 -4.32 -5.74
C ASP A 109 1.74 -2.91 -6.33
N LEU A 110 0.67 -2.12 -6.30
CA LEU A 110 0.67 -0.71 -6.73
C LEU A 110 0.86 0.26 -5.57
N GLY A 111 0.64 -0.20 -4.33
CA GLY A 111 0.70 0.63 -3.13
C GLY A 111 -0.41 1.67 -3.06
N ILE A 112 -1.57 1.45 -3.68
CA ILE A 112 -2.71 2.38 -3.66
C ILE A 112 -3.98 1.68 -3.20
N THR A 113 -4.89 2.43 -2.57
CA THR A 113 -6.27 1.97 -2.38
C THR A 113 -7.15 2.36 -3.57
N MET A 114 -8.27 1.66 -3.71
CA MET A 114 -9.24 1.92 -4.77
C MET A 114 -10.65 1.52 -4.33
N PRO A 115 -11.68 2.24 -4.79
CA PRO A 115 -13.06 1.82 -4.60
C PRO A 115 -13.54 0.86 -5.70
N GLY A 116 -14.72 0.29 -5.47
CA GLY A 116 -15.47 -0.47 -6.49
C GLY A 116 -15.07 -1.94 -6.66
N ILE A 117 -14.22 -2.46 -5.76
CA ILE A 117 -13.99 -3.91 -5.60
C ILE A 117 -14.41 -4.35 -4.20
N GLU A 118 -14.03 -5.55 -3.76
CA GLU A 118 -14.38 -6.01 -2.41
C GLU A 118 -13.69 -5.12 -1.37
N PRO A 119 -14.46 -4.35 -0.59
CA PRO A 119 -13.90 -3.39 0.34
C PRO A 119 -13.18 -4.09 1.48
N ASN A 120 -12.42 -3.31 2.23
CA ASN A 120 -11.65 -3.75 3.38
C ASN A 120 -10.78 -4.99 3.11
N SER A 121 -10.22 -5.05 1.90
CA SER A 121 -9.46 -6.21 1.41
C SER A 121 -8.15 -5.80 0.77
N ILE A 122 -7.16 -6.67 0.84
CA ILE A 122 -5.83 -6.49 0.26
C ILE A 122 -5.65 -7.46 -0.90
N TYR A 123 -5.42 -6.90 -2.07
CA TYR A 123 -5.16 -7.60 -3.32
C TYR A 123 -3.68 -7.58 -3.60
N PHE A 124 -3.10 -8.76 -3.81
CA PHE A 124 -1.68 -8.89 -4.10
C PHE A 124 -1.42 -10.10 -4.97
N THR A 125 -0.48 -9.98 -5.88
CA THR A 125 0.14 -11.14 -6.50
C THR A 125 1.11 -11.75 -5.49
N ARG A 126 1.32 -13.08 -5.55
CA ARG A 126 2.28 -13.75 -4.67
C ARG A 126 3.69 -13.16 -4.87
N GLN A 127 4.04 -12.18 -4.04
CA GLN A 127 5.29 -11.41 -4.12
C GLN A 127 6.53 -12.30 -3.98
N ASP A 128 6.39 -13.47 -3.32
CA ASP A 128 7.44 -14.47 -3.14
C ASP A 128 7.75 -15.31 -4.40
N ARG A 129 6.85 -15.34 -5.41
CA ARG A 129 7.09 -16.11 -6.66
C ARG A 129 8.15 -15.50 -7.55
N VAL A 130 8.34 -14.18 -7.52
CA VAL A 130 9.36 -13.50 -8.35
C VAL A 130 10.76 -13.99 -7.99
N LEU A 131 10.99 -14.36 -6.72
CA LEU A 131 12.27 -14.87 -6.24
C LEU A 131 12.50 -16.36 -6.55
N HIS A 132 11.45 -17.15 -6.83
CA HIS A 132 11.54 -18.61 -6.77
C HIS A 132 11.09 -19.38 -8.03
N ARG A 133 10.77 -18.71 -9.16
CA ARG A 133 10.47 -19.35 -10.46
C ARG A 133 9.52 -20.58 -10.34
N GLN A 134 8.52 -20.51 -9.48
CA GLN A 134 7.51 -21.56 -9.33
C GLN A 134 6.21 -21.15 -10.00
N ASP A 135 5.68 -22.05 -10.82
CA ASP A 135 4.45 -22.03 -11.62
C ASP A 135 3.82 -20.65 -11.93
N ILE A 136 3.78 -20.33 -13.23
CA ILE A 136 3.47 -19.02 -13.81
C ILE A 136 1.96 -18.68 -13.74
N ASN A 137 1.13 -19.53 -13.12
CA ASN A 137 -0.27 -19.22 -12.87
C ASN A 137 -0.37 -18.05 -11.88
N LEU A 138 -0.48 -16.84 -12.43
CA LEU A 138 -0.68 -15.56 -11.74
C LEU A 138 -2.06 -15.56 -11.06
N HIS A 139 -2.15 -16.22 -9.91
CA HIS A 139 -3.29 -16.07 -9.02
C HIS A 139 -3.16 -14.75 -8.28
N ILE A 140 -4.24 -13.98 -8.25
CA ILE A 140 -4.36 -12.83 -7.35
C ILE A 140 -4.86 -13.39 -6.02
N CYS A 141 -4.14 -13.06 -4.96
CA CYS A 141 -4.57 -13.29 -3.60
C CYS A 141 -5.41 -12.10 -3.14
N VAL A 142 -6.54 -12.38 -2.50
CA VAL A 142 -7.36 -11.38 -1.83
C VAL A 142 -7.42 -11.78 -0.36
N PHE A 143 -6.96 -10.89 0.51
CA PHE A 143 -7.03 -11.06 1.95
C PHE A 143 -8.02 -10.06 2.52
N ASN A 144 -9.06 -10.54 3.18
CA ASN A 144 -10.04 -9.67 3.81
C ASN A 144 -9.54 -9.25 5.21
N LEU A 145 -9.47 -7.94 5.47
CA LEU A 145 -8.94 -7.40 6.73
C LEU A 145 -9.87 -7.64 7.92
N GLU A 146 -11.18 -7.76 7.70
CA GLU A 146 -12.17 -8.00 8.75
C GLU A 146 -12.20 -9.48 9.16
N THR A 147 -12.40 -10.36 8.19
CA THR A 147 -12.56 -11.81 8.42
C THR A 147 -11.24 -12.56 8.52
N LYS A 148 -10.12 -11.90 8.16
CA LYS A 148 -8.76 -12.47 8.13
C LYS A 148 -8.63 -13.71 7.22
N THR A 149 -9.47 -13.79 6.19
CA THR A 149 -9.50 -14.91 5.26
C THR A 149 -8.74 -14.62 3.97
N LEU A 150 -8.10 -15.65 3.41
CA LEU A 150 -7.41 -15.58 2.13
C LEU A 150 -8.19 -16.34 1.06
N LYS A 151 -8.51 -15.66 -0.04
CA LYS A 151 -8.99 -16.31 -1.26
C LYS A 151 -8.04 -16.09 -2.42
N ARG A 152 -8.02 -17.06 -3.34
CA ARG A 152 -7.22 -17.00 -4.57
C ARG A 152 -8.16 -16.94 -5.74
N VAL A 153 -8.02 -15.92 -6.57
CA VAL A 153 -8.75 -15.84 -7.84
C VAL A 153 -7.80 -16.12 -9.01
N PRO A 154 -8.22 -16.90 -10.01
CA PRO A 154 -7.35 -17.31 -11.10
C PRO A 154 -7.08 -16.21 -12.13
N ARG A 155 -7.93 -15.17 -12.25
CA ARG A 155 -7.77 -14.09 -13.24
C ARG A 155 -8.38 -12.76 -12.81
N LEU A 156 -7.73 -11.66 -13.21
CA LEU A 156 -8.23 -10.27 -13.12
C LEU A 156 -9.54 -10.09 -13.90
N SER A 157 -9.78 -10.87 -14.96
CA SER A 157 -10.94 -10.76 -15.86
C SER A 157 -12.29 -10.98 -15.19
N ASN A 158 -12.31 -11.65 -14.03
CA ASN A 158 -13.53 -11.86 -13.24
C ASN A 158 -13.76 -10.74 -12.21
N MET A 159 -12.83 -9.78 -12.13
CA MET A 159 -12.92 -8.63 -11.25
C MET A 159 -13.37 -7.43 -12.06
N LYS A 160 -14.26 -6.62 -11.49
CA LYS A 160 -14.78 -5.39 -12.07
C LYS A 160 -13.74 -4.26 -12.03
N LEU A 161 -12.51 -4.53 -12.44
CA LEU A 161 -11.43 -3.54 -12.45
C LEU A 161 -11.73 -2.38 -13.40
N MET A 162 -12.54 -2.60 -14.44
CA MET A 162 -13.02 -1.53 -15.32
C MET A 162 -14.02 -0.59 -14.62
N ASP A 163 -14.75 -1.06 -13.60
CA ASP A 163 -15.59 -0.20 -12.75
C ASP A 163 -14.70 0.66 -11.83
N ALA A 164 -13.53 0.14 -11.48
CA ALA A 164 -12.48 0.86 -10.80
C ALA A 164 -11.62 1.64 -11.80
N ARG A 165 -12.28 2.65 -12.36
CA ARG A 165 -11.68 3.63 -13.26
C ARG A 165 -10.39 4.19 -12.61
N TRP A 166 -9.40 4.54 -13.43
CA TRP A 166 -8.40 5.64 -13.28
C TRP A 166 -7.00 5.33 -13.87
N PHE A 167 -6.80 4.25 -14.63
CA PHE A 167 -5.58 4.11 -15.45
C PHE A 167 -5.65 4.79 -16.82
N LEU A 168 -6.74 5.47 -17.15
CA LEU A 168 -6.89 6.23 -18.39
C LEU A 168 -6.98 7.73 -18.07
N PRO A 169 -5.92 8.52 -18.31
CA PRO A 169 -6.06 9.97 -18.31
C PRO A 169 -6.95 10.36 -19.50
N GLY A 170 -8.19 10.76 -19.22
CA GLY A 170 -9.10 11.39 -20.18
C GLY A 170 -9.66 10.47 -21.27
N ILE A 171 -10.96 10.15 -21.15
CA ILE A 171 -11.87 10.13 -22.29
C ILE A 171 -12.86 11.27 -22.05
#